data_AF-A0A7S1EXH4-F1
#
_entry.id   AF-A0A7S1EXH4-F1
#
_cell.length_a   1.000
_cell.length_b   1.000
_cell.length_c   1.000
_cell.angle_alpha   90.00
_cell.angle_beta   90.00
_cell.angle_gamma   90.00
#
_symmetry.space_group_name_H-M   'P 1'
#
loop_
_entity.id
_entity.type
_entity.pdbx_description
1 polymer ?
#
loop_
_entity_poly.entity_id
_entity_poly.type
_entity_poly.pdbx_seq_one_letter_code
_entity_poly.pdbx_strand_id
1 'polypeptide(L)'
;FEYCLGWKGLCVEPNPNHAPDFLAYRPNSELIPNCVWSSPRDVVMSYARDPIEAYIQEDSTGGRSGAVLIEGGDTPRFTAHCRTLEEILTSSGLKKPAVIDYMSVDAEAAEVEIFQDFPFGDFDIRVISVEVQAQNYYDIDVSFFAAGYIKVAVLGGDHVFVKLERNMSLPGIPSQPR
;
A
#
# COMPACT_ATOMS: atom_id res chain seq x y z
N PHE A 1 13.64 13.15 2.26
CA PHE A 1 12.53 13.83 2.97
C PHE A 1 12.32 13.23 4.35
N GLU A 2 11.96 11.94 4.45
CA GLU A 2 11.72 11.23 5.72
C GLU A 2 12.88 11.35 6.73
N TYR A 3 14.13 11.17 6.26
CA TYR A 3 15.33 11.36 7.09
C TYR A 3 15.38 12.74 7.74
N CYS A 4 15.06 13.81 6.98
CA CYS A 4 15.06 15.18 7.48
C CYS A 4 13.94 15.46 8.48
N LEU A 5 12.83 14.72 8.39
CA LEU A 5 11.71 14.80 9.33
C LEU A 5 11.90 13.89 10.56
N GLY A 6 12.98 13.10 10.60
CA GLY A 6 13.23 12.13 11.67
C GLY A 6 12.22 11.00 11.72
N TRP A 7 11.54 10.72 10.61
CA TRP A 7 10.55 9.65 10.53
C TRP A 7 11.22 8.28 10.68
N LYS A 8 10.46 7.35 11.26
CA LYS A 8 10.81 5.95 11.45
C LYS A 8 9.63 5.12 11.01
N GLY A 9 9.87 3.91 10.51
CA GLY A 9 8.80 3.04 10.10
C GLY A 9 9.28 1.87 9.28
N LEU A 10 8.42 1.41 8.38
CA LEU A 10 8.68 0.28 7.49
C LEU A 10 8.75 0.80 6.06
N CYS A 11 9.71 0.30 5.30
CA CYS A 11 9.78 0.45 3.86
C CYS A 11 9.56 -0.93 3.25
N VAL A 12 8.41 -1.16 2.61
CA VAL A 12 8.10 -2.45 1.98
C VAL A 12 8.36 -2.33 0.49
N GLU A 13 9.36 -3.04 -0.01
CA GLU A 13 9.82 -2.95 -1.40
C GLU A 13 10.33 -4.33 -1.85
N PRO A 14 9.69 -4.99 -2.82
CA PRO A 14 10.15 -6.28 -3.33
C PRO A 14 11.35 -6.19 -4.27
N ASN A 15 11.60 -5.06 -4.93
CA ASN A 15 12.64 -4.94 -5.94
C ASN A 15 14.04 -4.86 -5.33
N PRO A 16 14.91 -5.88 -5.56
CA PRO A 16 16.24 -5.91 -4.97
C PRO A 16 17.16 -4.78 -5.46
N ASN A 17 16.88 -4.19 -6.62
CA ASN A 17 17.68 -3.08 -7.15
C ASN A 17 17.51 -1.79 -6.35
N HIS A 18 16.38 -1.59 -5.69
CA HIS A 18 16.09 -0.39 -4.88
C HIS A 18 16.55 -0.54 -3.43
N ALA A 19 16.85 -1.75 -2.97
CA ALA A 19 17.28 -1.99 -1.59
C ALA A 19 18.48 -1.13 -1.15
N PRO A 20 19.56 -0.96 -1.95
CA PRO A 20 20.67 -0.08 -1.58
C PRO A 20 20.25 1.38 -1.39
N ASP A 21 19.36 1.88 -2.25
CA ASP A 21 18.88 3.26 -2.19
C ASP A 21 18.01 3.49 -0.94
N PHE A 22 17.10 2.56 -0.63
CA PHE A 22 16.28 2.68 0.58
C PHE A 22 17.11 2.59 1.86
N LEU A 23 18.12 1.72 1.92
CA LEU A 23 19.04 1.67 3.05
C LEU A 23 19.85 2.96 3.22
N ALA A 24 20.21 3.62 2.11
CA ALA A 24 20.95 4.88 2.13
C ALA A 24 20.08 6.10 2.47
N TYR A 25 18.88 6.21 1.88
CA TYR A 25 18.03 7.40 1.96
C TYR A 25 16.94 7.32 3.04
N ARG A 26 16.62 6.12 3.54
CA ARG A 26 15.66 5.87 4.62
C ARG A 26 16.30 5.08 5.78
N PRO A 27 17.45 5.51 6.33
CA PRO A 27 18.20 4.72 7.31
C PRO A 27 17.48 4.53 8.66
N ASN A 28 16.38 5.24 8.88
CA ASN A 28 15.54 5.14 10.08
C ASN A 28 14.33 4.20 9.89
N SER A 29 14.16 3.65 8.69
CA SER A 29 13.10 2.72 8.34
C SER A 29 13.66 1.31 8.18
N GLU A 30 12.91 0.31 8.66
CA GLU A 30 13.23 -1.08 8.41
C GLU A 30 12.79 -1.46 7.00
N LEU A 31 13.73 -1.96 6.18
CA LEU A 31 13.44 -2.46 4.85
C LEU A 31 12.89 -3.89 4.92
N ILE A 32 11.68 -4.09 4.41
CA ILE A 32 11.00 -5.38 4.29
C ILE A 32 10.99 -5.77 2.80
N PRO A 33 11.84 -6.72 2.36
CA PRO A 33 11.98 -7.09 0.96
C PRO A 33 10.87 -8.03 0.49
N ASN A 34 9.61 -7.58 0.59
CA ASN A 34 8.41 -8.31 0.25
C ASN A 34 7.50 -7.44 -0.61
N CYS A 35 6.67 -8.07 -1.46
CA CYS A 35 5.48 -7.40 -2.00
C CYS A 35 4.33 -7.50 -1.00
N VAL A 36 3.31 -6.67 -1.19
CA VAL A 36 2.08 -6.71 -0.40
C VAL A 36 0.94 -7.16 -1.30
N TRP A 37 0.13 -8.10 -0.83
CA TRP A 37 -1.03 -8.61 -1.54
C TRP A 37 -2.13 -9.03 -0.57
N SER A 38 -3.30 -9.42 -1.07
CA SER A 38 -4.43 -9.94 -0.26
C SER A 38 -4.13 -11.27 0.43
N SER A 39 -3.14 -12.04 -0.07
CA SER A 39 -2.74 -13.33 0.49
C SER A 39 -1.28 -13.64 0.15
N PRO A 40 -0.60 -14.48 0.95
CA PRO A 40 0.77 -14.89 0.64
C PRO A 40 0.84 -15.64 -0.70
N ARG A 41 1.68 -15.13 -1.60
CA ARG A 41 1.94 -15.74 -2.92
C ARG A 41 3.28 -15.25 -3.45
N ASP A 42 3.86 -16.03 -4.35
CA ASP A 42 4.98 -15.55 -5.16
C ASP A 42 4.44 -14.97 -6.47
N VAL A 43 5.01 -13.84 -6.87
CA VAL A 43 4.75 -13.22 -8.17
C VAL A 43 6.06 -12.98 -8.91
N VAL A 44 6.00 -12.98 -10.24
CA VAL A 44 7.11 -12.54 -11.07
C VAL A 44 6.87 -11.08 -11.41
N MET A 45 7.85 -10.24 -11.10
CA MET A 45 7.85 -8.83 -11.50
C MET A 45 8.91 -8.63 -12.59
N SER A 46 8.62 -7.74 -13.53
CA SER A 46 9.57 -7.36 -14.58
C SER A 46 9.38 -5.93 -15.02
N TYR A 47 10.44 -5.34 -15.57
CA TYR A 47 10.47 -3.99 -16.09
C TYR A 47 11.19 -3.94 -17.44
N ALA A 48 10.89 -2.93 -18.25
CA ALA A 48 11.45 -2.80 -19.59
C ALA A 48 12.76 -2.02 -19.61
N ARG A 49 12.84 -0.92 -18.86
CA ARG A 49 14.01 -0.01 -18.88
C ARG A 49 14.51 0.33 -17.50
N ASP A 50 13.61 0.77 -16.63
CA ASP A 50 13.93 1.24 -15.29
C ASP A 50 13.34 0.28 -14.25
N PRO A 51 14.13 -0.20 -13.27
CA PRO A 51 13.61 -1.01 -12.17
C PRO A 51 12.47 -0.35 -11.39
N ILE A 52 12.32 0.98 -11.43
CA ILE A 52 11.17 1.66 -10.82
C ILE A 52 9.85 1.26 -11.49
N GLU A 53 9.84 0.91 -12.77
CA GLU A 53 8.65 0.55 -13.54
C GLU A 53 8.33 -0.95 -13.46
N ALA A 54 8.62 -1.60 -12.32
CA ALA A 54 8.46 -3.05 -12.21
C ALA A 54 7.00 -3.43 -11.95
N TYR A 55 6.38 -4.16 -12.89
CA TYR A 55 5.00 -4.62 -12.77
C TYR A 55 4.91 -6.14 -12.61
N ILE A 56 3.85 -6.59 -11.93
CA ILE A 56 3.49 -8.01 -11.84
C ILE A 56 3.17 -8.55 -13.25
N GLN A 57 3.69 -9.73 -13.55
CA GLN A 57 3.36 -10.52 -14.74
C GLN A 57 2.30 -11.57 -14.37
N GLU A 58 1.15 -11.57 -15.03
CA GLU A 58 0.16 -12.64 -14.94
C GLU A 58 -0.16 -13.22 -16.32
N ASP A 59 -0.15 -14.55 -16.44
CA ASP A 59 -0.56 -15.24 -17.67
C ASP A 59 -2.06 -14.99 -17.90
N SER A 60 -2.38 -14.23 -18.95
CA SER A 60 -3.72 -13.69 -19.22
C SER A 60 -4.82 -14.75 -19.21
N THR A 61 -5.53 -14.87 -18.08
CA THR A 61 -6.85 -15.51 -18.00
C THR A 61 -7.75 -14.76 -17.01
N GLY A 62 -7.94 -13.44 -17.22
CA GLY A 62 -9.16 -12.75 -16.77
C GLY A 62 -9.16 -12.05 -15.39
N GLY A 63 -8.02 -11.57 -14.90
CA GLY A 63 -7.97 -10.73 -13.70
C GLY A 63 -8.20 -9.24 -13.99
N ARG A 64 -8.84 -8.53 -13.04
CA ARG A 64 -8.83 -7.05 -12.94
C ARG A 64 -7.53 -6.52 -12.29
N SER A 65 -6.51 -7.37 -12.14
CA SER A 65 -5.21 -6.96 -11.63
C SER A 65 -4.53 -6.07 -12.68
N GLY A 66 -3.84 -5.00 -12.29
CA GLY A 66 -3.08 -4.18 -13.24
C GLY A 66 -1.79 -4.84 -13.73
N ALA A 67 -1.76 -6.18 -13.77
CA ALA A 67 -0.67 -6.95 -14.33
C ALA A 67 -0.57 -6.71 -15.84
N VAL A 68 0.64 -6.45 -16.33
CA VAL A 68 0.91 -6.22 -17.75
C VAL A 68 1.64 -7.43 -18.30
N LEU A 69 1.08 -8.04 -19.35
CA LEU A 69 1.81 -9.03 -20.14
C LEU A 69 2.95 -8.35 -20.90
N ILE A 70 4.20 -8.61 -20.51
CA ILE A 70 5.35 -8.28 -21.35
C ILE A 70 5.62 -9.47 -22.27
N GLU A 71 5.12 -9.40 -23.51
CA GLU A 71 5.41 -10.39 -24.54
C GLU A 71 6.92 -10.39 -24.87
N GLY A 72 7.54 -11.58 -24.76
CA GLY A 72 8.75 -11.99 -25.49
C GLY A 72 9.96 -11.05 -25.43
N GLY A 73 10.92 -11.37 -24.55
CA GLY A 73 12.25 -10.76 -24.55
C GLY A 73 13.08 -11.15 -23.33
N ASP A 74 14.38 -10.80 -23.36
CA ASP A 74 15.35 -10.94 -22.25
C ASP A 74 15.13 -9.83 -21.20
N THR A 75 13.86 -9.53 -20.88
CA THR A 75 13.49 -8.47 -19.93
C THR A 75 13.93 -8.87 -18.52
N PRO A 76 14.61 -7.94 -17.79
CA PRO A 76 14.95 -8.17 -16.41
C PRO A 76 13.71 -8.52 -15.58
N ARG A 77 13.83 -9.57 -14.78
CA ARG A 77 12.74 -10.08 -13.94
C ARG A 77 13.28 -10.58 -12.61
N PHE A 78 12.43 -10.53 -11.60
CA PHE A 78 12.72 -11.10 -10.28
C PHE A 78 11.44 -11.68 -9.67
N THR A 79 11.62 -12.63 -8.75
CA THR A 79 10.52 -13.18 -7.96
C THR A 79 10.32 -12.31 -6.72
N ALA A 80 9.11 -11.82 -6.53
CA ALA A 80 8.70 -11.09 -5.34
C ALA A 80 7.83 -11.99 -4.47
N HIS A 81 8.21 -12.10 -3.19
CA HIS A 81 7.49 -12.89 -2.20
C HIS A 81 6.46 -12.01 -1.50
N CYS A 82 5.18 -12.21 -1.77
CA CYS A 82 4.13 -11.37 -1.21
C CYS A 82 3.67 -11.88 0.16
N ARG A 83 3.36 -10.93 1.03
CA ARG A 83 2.73 -11.14 2.34
C ARG A 83 1.52 -10.23 2.44
N THR A 84 0.64 -10.49 3.40
CA THR A 84 -0.43 -9.51 3.70
C THR A 84 0.16 -8.31 4.44
N LEU A 85 -0.48 -7.14 4.29
CA LEU A 85 -0.08 -5.95 5.03
C LEU A 85 -0.19 -6.18 6.54
N GLU A 86 -1.21 -6.91 7.00
CA GLU A 86 -1.38 -7.30 8.39
C GLU A 86 -0.18 -8.11 8.92
N GLU A 87 0.28 -9.11 8.16
CA GLU A 87 1.42 -9.94 8.56
C GLU A 87 2.69 -9.11 8.69
N ILE A 88 2.95 -8.22 7.74
CA ILE A 88 4.12 -7.33 7.77
C ILE A 88 4.06 -6.44 9.01
N LEU A 89 2.96 -5.71 9.20
CA LEU A 89 2.77 -4.81 10.34
C LEU A 89 2.89 -5.56 11.67
N THR A 90 2.26 -6.72 11.81
CA THR A 90 2.33 -7.52 13.05
C THR A 90 3.74 -8.04 13.30
N SER A 91 4.45 -8.49 12.26
CA SER A 91 5.82 -9.01 12.39
C SER A 91 6.85 -7.93 12.75
N SER A 92 6.57 -6.66 12.46
CA SER A 92 7.42 -5.52 12.84
C SER A 92 7.37 -5.16 14.33
N GLY A 93 6.54 -5.84 15.12
CA GLY A 93 6.38 -5.58 16.55
C GLY A 93 5.36 -4.50 16.89
N LEU A 94 4.60 -3.98 15.93
CA LEU A 94 3.45 -3.12 16.19
C LEU A 94 2.38 -3.90 16.97
N LYS A 95 2.04 -3.39 18.16
CA LYS A 95 1.00 -3.98 19.00
C LYS A 95 -0.37 -3.42 18.61
N LYS A 96 -1.32 -4.31 18.35
CA LYS A 96 -2.71 -3.96 18.05
C LYS A 96 -3.44 -3.45 19.31
N PRO A 97 -4.29 -2.40 19.22
CA PRO A 97 -4.46 -1.54 18.07
C PRO A 97 -3.21 -0.66 17.86
N ALA A 98 -2.66 -0.66 16.66
CA ALA A 98 -1.47 0.13 16.32
C ALA A 98 -1.88 1.42 15.64
N VAL A 99 -1.22 2.53 16.01
CA VAL A 99 -1.40 3.82 15.35
C VAL A 99 -0.28 4.02 14.34
N ILE A 100 -0.64 4.28 13.10
CA ILE A 100 0.27 4.60 11.99
C ILE A 100 -0.01 6.03 11.58
N ASP A 101 0.93 6.94 11.79
CA ASP A 101 0.72 8.37 11.52
C ASP A 101 0.52 8.66 10.03
N TYR A 102 1.23 7.93 9.18
CA TYR A 102 1.20 8.12 7.74
C TYR A 102 1.52 6.82 7.01
N MET A 103 0.80 6.55 5.92
CA MET A 103 1.06 5.46 5.00
C MET A 103 1.07 6.03 3.58
N SER A 104 2.14 5.76 2.85
CA SER A 104 2.25 5.99 1.41
C SER A 104 2.19 4.63 0.72
N VAL A 105 1.33 4.50 -0.29
CA VAL A 105 1.13 3.28 -1.06
C VAL A 105 1.24 3.62 -2.53
N ASP A 106 2.22 2.99 -3.17
CA ASP A 106 2.43 2.94 -4.60
C ASP A 106 2.88 1.50 -4.84
N ALA A 107 2.00 0.69 -5.40
CA ALA A 107 2.17 -0.76 -5.44
C ALA A 107 1.91 -1.32 -6.84
N GLU A 108 2.10 -0.49 -7.87
CA GLU A 108 2.10 -0.88 -9.27
C GLU A 108 0.85 -1.70 -9.64
N ALA A 109 -0.31 -1.17 -9.22
CA ALA A 109 -1.66 -1.71 -9.46
C ALA A 109 -2.12 -2.85 -8.54
N ALA A 110 -1.50 -3.00 -7.37
CA ALA A 110 -1.92 -3.91 -6.31
C ALA A 110 -2.79 -3.24 -5.23
N GLU A 111 -3.11 -1.94 -5.35
CA GLU A 111 -3.65 -1.16 -4.23
C GLU A 111 -4.99 -1.71 -3.73
N VAL A 112 -5.86 -2.17 -4.64
CA VAL A 112 -7.16 -2.73 -4.27
C VAL A 112 -6.97 -4.04 -3.52
N GLU A 113 -6.08 -4.91 -4.00
CA GLU A 113 -5.81 -6.21 -3.41
C GLU A 113 -5.14 -6.08 -2.03
N ILE A 114 -4.26 -5.10 -1.84
CA ILE A 114 -3.65 -4.82 -0.53
C ILE A 114 -4.70 -4.53 0.53
N PHE A 115 -5.74 -3.77 0.17
CA PHE A 115 -6.74 -3.28 1.13
C PHE A 115 -8.03 -4.09 1.20
N GLN A 116 -8.26 -5.02 0.28
CA GLN A 116 -9.51 -5.79 0.16
C GLN A 116 -9.95 -6.42 1.49
N ASP A 117 -9.02 -7.06 2.21
CA ASP A 117 -9.28 -7.76 3.48
C ASP A 117 -8.48 -7.16 4.64
N PHE A 118 -7.99 -5.92 4.50
CA PHE A 118 -7.14 -5.30 5.52
C PHE A 118 -7.95 -4.97 6.80
N PRO A 119 -7.49 -5.40 7.99
CA PRO A 119 -8.22 -5.20 9.24
C PRO A 119 -8.04 -3.76 9.77
N PHE A 120 -8.72 -2.79 9.16
CA PHE A 120 -8.69 -1.37 9.56
C PHE A 120 -9.16 -1.09 11.00
N GLY A 121 -9.74 -2.08 11.69
CA GLY A 121 -10.06 -2.01 13.12
C GLY A 121 -8.85 -2.23 14.04
N ASP A 122 -7.84 -2.95 13.56
CA ASP A 122 -6.62 -3.27 14.31
C ASP A 122 -5.49 -2.26 14.05
N PHE A 123 -5.58 -1.52 12.95
CA PHE A 123 -4.58 -0.56 12.51
C PHE A 123 -5.24 0.79 12.21
N ASP A 124 -5.02 1.75 13.12
CA ASP A 124 -5.49 3.13 12.99
C ASP A 124 -4.47 3.94 12.19
N ILE A 125 -4.68 4.03 10.88
CA ILE A 125 -3.83 4.82 9.99
C ILE A 125 -4.42 6.23 9.92
N ARG A 126 -3.67 7.25 10.31
CA ARG A 126 -4.23 8.62 10.38
C ARG A 126 -4.39 9.24 9.00
N VAL A 127 -3.38 9.05 8.15
CA VAL A 127 -3.34 9.59 6.79
C VAL A 127 -2.81 8.52 5.83
N ILE A 128 -3.51 8.30 4.73
CA ILE A 128 -3.09 7.41 3.65
C ILE A 128 -2.95 8.24 2.37
N SER A 129 -1.78 8.23 1.74
CA SER A 129 -1.61 8.62 0.34
C SER A 129 -1.50 7.35 -0.46
N VAL A 130 -2.34 7.18 -1.47
CA VAL A 130 -2.31 6.02 -2.34
C VAL A 130 -2.29 6.48 -3.79
N GLU A 131 -1.32 6.01 -4.56
CA GLU A 131 -1.32 6.18 -6.00
C GLU A 131 -2.47 5.34 -6.57
N VAL A 132 -3.32 5.96 -7.38
CA VAL A 132 -4.43 5.26 -8.04
C VAL A 132 -4.33 5.38 -9.54
N GLN A 133 -4.88 4.39 -10.23
CA GLN A 133 -5.07 4.42 -11.66
C GLN A 133 -6.54 4.73 -12.00
N ALA A 134 -6.77 5.13 -13.26
CA ALA A 134 -8.12 5.45 -13.76
C ALA A 134 -9.12 4.28 -13.61
N GLN A 135 -8.62 3.06 -13.49
CA GLN A 135 -9.42 1.84 -13.42
C GLN A 135 -9.75 1.42 -11.98
N ASN A 136 -8.95 1.82 -10.99
CA ASN A 136 -9.06 1.31 -9.61
C ASN A 136 -9.48 2.37 -8.56
N TYR A 137 -9.47 3.66 -8.91
CA TYR A 137 -9.74 4.73 -7.94
C TYR A 137 -11.11 4.61 -7.24
N TYR A 138 -12.14 4.11 -7.94
CA TYR A 138 -13.47 3.95 -7.37
C TYR A 138 -13.50 2.85 -6.29
N ASP A 139 -12.82 1.74 -6.53
CA ASP A 139 -12.77 0.61 -5.60
C ASP A 139 -12.00 0.99 -4.33
N ILE A 140 -10.92 1.78 -4.47
CA ILE A 140 -10.19 2.37 -3.35
C ILE A 140 -11.08 3.32 -2.54
N ASP A 141 -11.80 4.24 -3.21
CA ASP A 141 -12.70 5.18 -2.55
C ASP A 141 -13.76 4.47 -1.71
N VAL A 142 -14.38 3.42 -2.28
CA VAL A 142 -15.40 2.61 -1.58
C VAL A 142 -14.79 1.86 -0.39
N SER A 143 -13.63 1.23 -0.57
CA SER A 143 -12.96 0.45 0.47
C SER A 143 -12.59 1.33 1.67
N PHE A 144 -11.96 2.49 1.40
CA PHE A 144 -11.57 3.44 2.43
C PHE A 144 -12.77 4.12 3.09
N PHE A 145 -13.81 4.47 2.33
CA PHE A 145 -15.02 5.02 2.91
C PHE A 145 -15.71 4.03 3.86
N ALA A 146 -15.83 2.76 3.45
CA ALA A 146 -16.37 1.69 4.31
C ALA A 146 -15.53 1.49 5.58
N ALA A 147 -14.22 1.67 5.51
CA ALA A 147 -13.28 1.63 6.63
C ALA A 147 -13.26 2.91 7.50
N GLY A 148 -14.09 3.91 7.18
CA GLY A 148 -14.22 5.16 7.95
C GLY A 148 -13.19 6.22 7.59
N TYR A 149 -12.69 6.23 6.37
CA TYR A 149 -11.80 7.26 5.84
C TYR A 149 -12.53 8.17 4.84
N ILE A 150 -12.08 9.41 4.72
CA ILE A 150 -12.56 10.34 3.70
C ILE A 150 -11.41 10.82 2.83
N LYS A 151 -11.66 10.96 1.53
CA LYS A 151 -10.72 11.61 0.61
C LYS A 151 -10.73 13.12 0.87
N VAL A 152 -9.55 13.70 1.10
CA VAL A 152 -9.38 15.13 1.39
C VAL A 152 -8.55 15.87 0.35
N ALA A 153 -7.78 15.15 -0.47
CA ALA A 153 -7.02 15.75 -1.56
C ALA A 153 -6.79 14.76 -2.72
N VAL A 154 -6.52 15.34 -3.89
CA VAL A 154 -6.03 14.66 -5.10
C VAL A 154 -4.79 15.42 -5.55
N LEU A 155 -3.65 14.75 -5.62
CA LEU A 155 -2.33 15.32 -5.90
C LEU A 155 -1.73 14.62 -7.12
N GLY A 156 -2.27 14.87 -8.30
CA GLY A 156 -1.90 14.10 -9.49
C GLY A 156 -2.56 12.72 -9.45
N GLY A 157 -1.74 11.66 -9.54
CA GLY A 157 -2.19 10.26 -9.39
C GLY A 157 -2.47 9.86 -7.94
N ASP A 158 -1.95 10.60 -6.97
CA ASP A 158 -2.14 10.32 -5.55
C ASP A 158 -3.49 10.81 -5.02
N HIS A 159 -4.21 9.93 -4.35
CA HIS A 159 -5.38 10.27 -3.54
C HIS A 159 -5.02 10.24 -2.06
N VAL A 160 -5.40 11.30 -1.33
CA VAL A 160 -5.11 11.43 0.11
C VAL A 160 -6.38 11.22 0.92
N PHE A 161 -6.31 10.31 1.87
CA PHE A 161 -7.39 9.94 2.76
C PHE A 161 -7.01 10.16 4.22
N VAL A 162 -7.98 10.57 5.03
CA VAL A 162 -7.81 10.73 6.49
C VAL A 162 -8.87 9.94 7.23
N LYS A 163 -8.51 9.39 8.38
CA LYS A 163 -9.47 8.72 9.27
C LYS A 163 -10.49 9.74 9.76
N LEU A 164 -11.78 9.46 9.60
CA LEU A 164 -12.81 10.24 10.27
C LEU A 164 -12.71 10.00 11.77
N GLU A 165 -12.27 11.01 12.53
CA GLU A 165 -12.56 11.01 13.96
C GLU A 165 -14.07 11.00 14.14
N ARG A 166 -14.60 9.98 14.84
CA ARG A 166 -16.02 9.89 15.24
C ARG A 166 -16.40 10.93 16.31
N ASN A 167 -15.90 12.16 16.20
CA ASN A 167 -16.36 13.32 16.95
C ASN A 167 -17.26 14.24 16.12
N MET A 168 -17.90 13.72 15.08
CA MET A 168 -19.09 14.37 14.55
C MET A 168 -20.28 14.06 15.46
N SER A 169 -20.42 14.83 16.54
CA SER A 169 -21.74 15.02 17.14
C SER A 169 -22.58 15.80 16.13
N LEU A 170 -23.39 15.10 15.34
CA LEU A 170 -24.46 15.76 14.60
C LEU A 170 -25.46 16.31 15.63
N PRO A 171 -25.77 17.62 15.61
CA PRO A 171 -26.77 18.18 16.52
C PRO A 171 -28.07 17.38 16.39
N GLY A 172 -28.46 16.69 17.46
CA GLY A 172 -29.70 15.90 17.52
C GLY A 172 -29.57 14.39 17.27
N ILE A 173 -28.38 13.82 17.07
CA ILE A 173 -28.19 12.37 16.96
C ILE A 173 -27.29 11.87 18.11
N PRO A 174 -27.81 11.05 19.05
CA PRO A 174 -27.00 10.49 20.12
C PRO A 174 -25.87 9.60 19.56
N SER A 175 -24.65 9.82 20.03
CA SER A 175 -23.53 8.89 19.78
C SER A 175 -23.86 7.54 20.42
N GLN A 176 -23.79 6.44 19.65
CA GLN A 176 -23.96 5.11 20.24
C GLN A 176 -22.74 4.74 21.11
N PRO A 177 -22.96 4.15 22.30
CA PRO A 177 -21.88 3.66 23.14
C PRO A 177 -21.22 2.42 22.54
N ARG A 178 -19.94 2.22 22.88
CA ARG A 178 -19.06 1.15 22.40
C ARG A 178 -19.56 -0.24 22.75
#